data_AF-A0A9N8ZS41-F1
#
_entry.id   AF-A0A9N8ZS41-F1
#
_cell.length_a   1.000
_cell.length_b   1.000
_cell.length_c   1.000
_cell.angle_alpha   90.00
_cell.angle_beta   90.00
_cell.angle_gamma   90.00
#
_symmetry.space_group_name_H-M   'P 1'
#
loop_
_entity.id
_entity.type
_entity.pdbx_description
1 polymer ?
#
loop_
_entity_poly.entity_id
_entity_poly.type
_entity_poly.pdbx_seq_one_letter_code
_entity_poly.pdbx_strand_id
1 'polypeptide(L)'
;NQHERRFGRIEAIVSFLPPFETIDPNNQMQDALKMSRLLRYDELGIYCSKDRSLRGHKELWMIEEDYQIVSPIYILKYVSIWFQDVFQPAFYDFCVSEILYQDSNTRRIYI
;
A
#
# COMPACT_ATOMS: atom_id res chain seq x y z
N ASN A 1 19.23 9.49 -6.27
CA ASN A 1 18.67 8.72 -5.14
C ASN A 1 17.16 8.87 -5.13
N GLN A 2 16.48 8.09 -5.97
CA GLN A 2 15.02 8.02 -5.99
C GLN A 2 14.59 7.28 -4.72
N HIS A 3 14.11 8.00 -3.72
CA HIS A 3 13.40 7.36 -2.62
C HIS A 3 12.28 6.50 -3.23
N GLU A 4 12.32 5.21 -2.88
CA GLU A 4 11.49 4.14 -3.38
C GLU A 4 10.01 4.54 -3.27
N ARG A 5 9.42 4.99 -4.40
CA ARG A 5 8.03 5.41 -4.43
C ARG A 5 7.17 4.17 -4.25
N ARG A 6 6.31 4.19 -3.23
CA ARG A 6 5.41 3.07 -2.91
C ARG A 6 3.97 3.46 -3.22
N PHE A 7 3.19 2.45 -3.57
CA PHE A 7 1.76 2.61 -3.78
C PHE A 7 1.02 2.12 -2.54
N GLY A 8 -0.10 2.76 -2.24
CA GLY A 8 -1.01 2.28 -1.22
C GLY A 8 -2.42 2.79 -1.45
N ARG A 9 -3.39 2.02 -0.96
CA ARG A 9 -4.80 2.39 -0.97
C ARG A 9 -5.15 3.02 0.37
N ILE A 10 -5.71 4.21 0.37
CA ILE A 10 -6.20 4.85 1.61
C ILE A 10 -7.44 4.07 2.09
N GLU A 11 -7.37 3.51 3.28
CA GLU A 11 -8.48 2.80 3.92
C GLU A 11 -9.28 3.71 4.84
N ALA A 12 -8.56 4.56 5.58
CA ALA A 12 -9.15 5.44 6.58
C ALA A 12 -8.21 6.61 6.90
N ILE A 13 -8.81 7.68 7.41
CA ILE A 13 -8.10 8.70 8.17
C ILE A 13 -8.18 8.27 9.63
N VAL A 14 -7.03 8.24 10.30
CA VAL A 14 -6.93 7.89 11.72
C VAL A 14 -6.37 9.08 12.48
N SER A 15 -6.90 9.34 13.66
CA SER A 15 -6.44 10.42 14.52
C SER A 15 -5.84 9.82 15.79
N PHE A 16 -4.66 10.29 16.19
CA PHE A 16 -4.01 9.82 17.42
C PHE A 16 -3.32 10.95 18.17
N LEU A 17 -3.14 10.73 19.47
CA LEU A 17 -2.29 11.58 20.30
C LEU A 17 -0.84 11.10 20.13
N PRO A 18 0.11 11.97 19.77
CA PRO A 18 1.50 11.57 19.71
C PRO A 18 2.01 11.21 21.11
N PRO A 19 3.04 10.35 21.22
CA PRO A 19 3.52 9.85 22.50
C PRO A 19 3.91 10.98 23.46
N PHE A 20 3.60 10.78 24.75
CA PHE A 20 3.73 11.73 25.86
C PHE A 20 5.15 12.29 26.10
N GLU A 21 6.17 11.80 25.40
CA GLU A 21 7.55 12.31 25.50
C GLU A 21 7.73 13.71 24.88
N THR A 22 6.74 14.20 24.14
CA THR A 22 6.68 15.60 23.71
C THR A 22 5.87 16.40 24.73
N ILE A 23 6.57 17.05 25.67
CA ILE A 23 5.98 18.05 26.59
C ILE A 23 5.66 19.31 25.78
N ASP A 24 4.71 19.22 24.85
CA ASP A 24 4.12 20.37 24.19
C ASP A 24 2.69 20.55 24.72
N PRO A 25 2.37 21.66 25.42
CA PRO A 25 1.02 21.93 25.89
C PRO A 25 -0.02 22.07 24.76
N ASN A 26 0.40 22.13 23.49
CA ASN A 26 -0.44 22.05 22.31
C ASN A 26 -0.48 20.64 21.71
N ASN A 27 -0.50 19.60 22.54
CA ASN A 27 -0.58 18.21 22.07
C ASN A 27 -1.93 17.90 21.40
N GLN A 28 -2.11 18.43 20.20
CA GLN A 28 -3.31 18.33 19.39
C GLN A 28 -3.33 16.98 18.69
N MET A 29 -4.54 16.44 18.56
CA MET A 29 -4.81 15.21 17.83
C MET A 29 -4.21 15.32 16.41
N GLN A 30 -3.35 14.38 16.04
CA GLN A 30 -2.72 14.34 14.72
C GLN A 30 -3.44 13.36 13.83
N ASP A 31 -3.75 13.79 12.61
CA ASP A 31 -4.33 12.94 11.58
C ASP A 31 -3.24 12.24 10.76
N ALA A 32 -3.47 10.96 10.48
CA ALA A 32 -2.69 10.17 9.55
C ALA A 32 -3.59 9.31 8.67
N LEU A 33 -2.99 8.69 7.65
CA LEU A 33 -3.66 7.80 6.72
C LEU A 33 -3.32 6.36 7.07
N LYS A 34 -4.34 5.55 7.32
CA LYS A 34 -4.20 4.10 7.28
C LYS A 34 -4.24 3.67 5.82
N MET A 35 -3.15 3.10 5.33
CA MET A 35 -2.99 2.71 3.94
C MET A 35 -2.67 1.23 3.80
N SER A 36 -3.40 0.51 2.94
CA SER A 36 -3.03 -0.85 2.52
C SER A 36 -1.87 -0.79 1.54
N ARG A 37 -0.91 -1.70 1.68
CA ARG A 37 0.27 -1.73 0.81
C ARG A 37 -0.04 -2.33 -0.56
N LEU A 38 0.42 -1.64 -1.61
CA LEU A 38 0.42 -2.12 -2.98
C LEU A 38 1.86 -2.28 -3.48
N LEU A 39 2.22 -3.50 -3.86
CA LEU A 39 3.54 -3.84 -4.36
C LEU A 39 3.60 -3.67 -5.87
N ARG A 40 4.72 -3.14 -6.34
CA ARG A 40 5.14 -3.29 -7.73
C ARG A 40 5.83 -4.65 -7.94
N TYR A 41 6.04 -4.99 -9.21
CA TYR A 41 6.70 -6.24 -9.59
C TYR A 41 8.12 -6.40 -8.98
N ASP A 42 8.91 -5.33 -8.92
CA ASP A 42 10.24 -5.34 -8.30
C ASP A 42 10.19 -5.61 -6.79
N GLU A 43 9.15 -5.17 -6.11
CA GLU A 43 8.91 -5.46 -4.69
C GLU A 43 8.37 -6.89 -4.47
N LEU A 44 7.65 -7.44 -5.46
CA LEU A 44 7.11 -8.80 -5.41
C LEU A 44 8.20 -9.86 -5.43
N GLY A 45 9.36 -9.58 -6.02
CA GLY A 45 10.49 -10.51 -6.10
C GLY A 45 11.03 -10.98 -4.74
N ILE A 46 10.73 -10.25 -3.65
CA ILE A 46 11.02 -10.67 -2.27
C ILE A 46 10.15 -11.87 -1.86
N TYR A 47 8.97 -11.99 -2.46
CA TYR A 47 7.94 -12.94 -2.07
C TYR A 47 7.78 -14.11 -3.07
N CYS A 48 8.17 -13.93 -4.35
CA CYS A 48 7.90 -14.87 -5.45
C CYS A 48 9.13 -15.55 -6.09
N SER A 49 8.89 -16.71 -6.71
CA SER A 49 9.77 -17.32 -7.72
C SER A 49 9.53 -16.72 -9.12
N LYS A 50 10.50 -16.90 -10.04
CA LYS A 50 10.65 -16.21 -11.34
C LYS A 50 9.49 -16.37 -12.35
N ASP A 51 8.47 -17.20 -12.09
CA ASP A 51 7.40 -17.49 -13.06
C ASP A 51 6.47 -16.30 -13.35
N ARG A 52 6.45 -15.28 -12.49
CA ARG A 52 5.69 -14.03 -12.73
C ARG A 52 6.44 -13.00 -13.58
N SER A 53 7.59 -13.35 -14.17
CA SER A 53 8.49 -12.48 -14.96
C SER A 53 7.95 -11.93 -16.29
N LEU A 54 6.72 -12.26 -16.65
CA LEU A 54 6.06 -11.81 -17.89
C LEU A 54 5.10 -10.64 -17.69
N ARG A 55 5.01 -10.06 -16.49
CA ARG A 55 3.95 -9.11 -16.11
C ARG A 55 4.34 -7.64 -16.28
N GLY A 56 3.35 -6.82 -16.61
CA GLY A 56 3.56 -5.45 -17.12
C GLY A 56 3.81 -4.38 -16.05
N HIS A 57 4.42 -3.26 -16.45
CA HIS A 57 4.75 -2.12 -15.57
C HIS A 57 3.56 -1.38 -14.92
N LYS A 58 2.33 -1.73 -15.29
CA LYS A 58 1.09 -1.14 -14.74
C LYS A 58 0.42 -2.04 -13.70
N GLU A 59 0.94 -3.24 -13.46
CA GLU A 59 0.38 -4.18 -12.50
C GLU A 59 0.91 -3.92 -11.09
N LEU A 60 -0.01 -4.03 -10.13
CA LEU A 60 0.22 -3.96 -8.69
C LEU A 60 -0.36 -5.21 -8.01
N TRP A 61 0.17 -5.53 -6.84
CA TRP A 61 -0.34 -6.60 -5.97
C TRP A 61 -0.69 -6.01 -4.62
N MET A 62 -1.88 -6.32 -4.11
CA MET A 62 -2.30 -5.88 -2.79
C MET A 62 -2.02 -6.98 -1.77
N ILE A 63 -1.36 -6.67 -0.66
CA ILE A 63 -1.27 -7.63 0.45
C ILE A 63 -2.49 -7.41 1.35
N GLU A 64 -3.26 -8.47 1.60
CA GLU A 64 -4.39 -8.41 2.52
C GLU A 64 -3.89 -8.10 3.94
N GLU A 65 -4.59 -7.18 4.62
CA GLU A 65 -4.35 -6.79 6.01
C GLU A 65 -2.94 -6.23 6.35
N ASP A 66 -2.09 -5.95 5.35
CA ASP A 66 -0.83 -5.22 5.54
C ASP A 66 -1.03 -3.71 5.46
N TYR A 67 -1.21 -3.09 6.63
CA TYR A 67 -1.48 -1.66 6.77
C TYR A 67 -0.27 -0.87 7.26
N GLN A 68 -0.12 0.34 6.74
CA GLN A 68 0.85 1.33 7.20
C GLN A 68 0.14 2.61 7.62
N ILE A 69 0.63 3.24 8.68
CA ILE A 69 0.18 4.57 9.10
C ILE A 69 1.15 5.59 8.50
N VAL A 70 0.65 6.43 7.61
CA VAL A 70 1.45 7.39 6.84
C VAL A 70 0.94 8.80 7.08
N SER A 71 1.82 9.75 7.39
CA SER A 71 1.44 11.15 7.49
C SER A 71 1.04 11.68 6.10
N PRO A 72 -0.06 12.46 5.97
CA PRO A 72 -0.52 12.99 4.69
C PRO A 72 0.55 13.82 3.96
N ILE A 73 1.50 14.42 4.70
CA ILE A 73 2.60 15.21 4.13
C ILE A 73 3.52 14.40 3.21
N TYR A 74 3.54 13.08 3.34
CA TYR A 74 4.35 12.18 2.52
C TYR A 74 3.63 11.70 1.24
N ILE A 75 2.37 12.12 1.03
CA ILE A 75 1.64 11.79 -0.19
C ILE A 75 2.14 12.66 -1.34
N LEU A 76 2.77 12.00 -2.31
CA LEU A 76 3.35 12.67 -3.49
C LEU A 76 2.31 12.93 -4.58
N LYS A 77 1.38 12.00 -4.80
CA LYS A 77 0.39 12.04 -5.89
C LYS A 77 -0.75 11.05 -5.63
N TYR A 78 -1.96 11.42 -6.05
CA TYR A 78 -3.11 10.51 -6.16
C TYR A 78 -3.17 9.87 -7.56
N VAL A 79 -3.48 8.59 -7.61
CA VAL A 79 -3.58 7.80 -8.85
C VAL A 79 -4.86 6.97 -8.86
N SER A 80 -5.36 6.65 -10.04
CA SER A 80 -6.53 5.78 -10.23
C SER A 80 -6.09 4.33 -10.41
N ILE A 81 -6.64 3.44 -9.58
CA ILE A 81 -6.29 2.03 -9.59
C ILE A 81 -7.54 1.21 -9.89
N TRP A 82 -7.47 0.37 -10.92
CA TRP A 82 -8.51 -0.57 -11.29
C TRP A 82 -8.24 -1.95 -10.68
N PHE A 83 -9.28 -2.69 -10.32
CA PHE A 83 -9.14 -4.06 -9.83
C PHE A 83 -9.50 -5.04 -10.97
N GLN A 84 -8.58 -5.92 -11.35
CA GLN A 84 -8.70 -6.67 -12.62
C GLN A 84 -9.97 -7.54 -12.72
N ASP A 85 -10.55 -7.95 -11.59
CA ASP A 85 -11.76 -8.80 -11.54
C ASP A 85 -13.08 -8.04 -11.73
N VAL A 86 -13.05 -6.72 -11.96
CA VAL A 86 -14.25 -5.91 -12.26
C VAL A 86 -14.21 -5.34 -13.68
N PHE A 87 -15.34 -4.85 -14.18
CA PHE A 87 -15.42 -4.24 -15.52
C PHE A 87 -14.33 -3.17 -15.70
N GLN A 88 -13.58 -3.27 -16.79
CA GLN A 88 -12.46 -2.38 -17.07
C GLN A 88 -12.94 -0.95 -17.32
N PRO A 89 -12.49 0.05 -16.54
CA PRO A 89 -12.86 1.44 -16.75
C PRO A 89 -12.12 2.02 -17.96
N ALA A 90 -12.69 3.08 -18.54
CA ALA A 90 -12.08 3.80 -19.66
C ALA A 90 -10.72 4.44 -19.30
N PHE A 91 -10.51 4.79 -18.02
CA PHE A 91 -9.30 5.45 -17.55
C PHE A 91 -8.85 4.88 -16.20
N TYR A 92 -7.57 4.50 -16.12
CA TYR A 92 -6.87 4.08 -14.91
C TYR A 92 -5.36 4.21 -15.11
N ASP A 93 -4.61 4.48 -14.03
CA ASP A 93 -3.15 4.55 -14.07
C ASP A 93 -2.53 3.15 -13.92
N PHE A 94 -3.06 2.36 -12.98
CA PHE A 94 -2.57 1.04 -12.60
C PHE A 94 -3.71 0.03 -12.41
N CYS A 95 -3.39 -1.26 -12.44
CA CYS A 95 -4.33 -2.32 -12.08
C CYS A 95 -3.80 -3.18 -10.94
N VAL A 96 -4.66 -3.56 -9.99
CA VAL A 96 -4.38 -4.64 -9.05
C VAL A 96 -4.66 -5.95 -9.76
N SER A 97 -3.63 -6.77 -9.95
CA SER A 97 -3.78 -8.06 -10.62
C SER A 97 -4.23 -9.16 -9.66
N GLU A 98 -3.84 -9.08 -8.39
CA GLU A 98 -4.15 -10.10 -7.40
C GLU A 98 -4.06 -9.54 -5.96
N ILE A 99 -4.83 -10.15 -5.07
CA ILE A 99 -4.71 -9.98 -3.61
C ILE A 99 -3.88 -11.14 -3.08
N LEU A 100 -2.81 -10.80 -2.39
CA LEU A 100 -1.90 -11.75 -1.75
C LEU A 100 -2.31 -11.94 -0.29
N TYR A 101 -2.42 -13.18 0.13
CA TYR A 101 -2.91 -13.53 1.46
C TYR A 101 -1.74 -13.84 2.39
N GLN A 102 -1.75 -13.26 3.58
CA GLN A 102 -0.78 -13.60 4.60
C GLN A 102 -1.29 -14.79 5.43
N ASP A 103 -0.49 -15.84 5.52
CA ASP A 103 -0.76 -16.97 6.39
C ASP A 103 -0.77 -16.54 7.86
N SER A 104 -1.87 -16.81 8.55
CA SER A 104 -2.05 -16.41 9.94
C SER A 104 -1.06 -17.11 10.90
N ASN A 105 -0.56 -18.31 10.55
CA ASN A 105 0.32 -19.09 11.41
C ASN A 105 1.82 -18.76 11.20
N THR A 106 2.22 -18.60 9.94
CA THR A 106 3.63 -18.47 9.53
C THR A 106 4.01 -17.05 9.13
N ARG A 107 3.01 -16.15 8.99
CA ARG A 107 3.17 -14.79 8.45
C ARG A 107 3.77 -14.74 7.04
N ARG A 108 3.83 -15.88 6.35
CA ARG A 108 4.28 -15.94 4.97
C ARG A 108 3.16 -15.49 4.06
N ILE A 109 3.51 -14.74 3.03
CA ILE A 109 2.55 -14.39 1.99
C ILE A 109 2.44 -15.62 1.08
N TYR A 110 1.24 -16.19 0.98
CA TYR A 110 0.93 -17.21 -0.01
C TYR A 110 0.62 -16.52 -1.34
N ILE A 111 1.22 -17.07 -2.40
CA ILE A 111 1.26 -16.51 -3.75
C ILE A 111 1.14 -17.62 -4.77
#